data_AF-A0A5J6IAH9-F1
#
_entry.id   AF-A0A5J6IAH9-F1
#
_cell.length_a   1.000
_cell.length_b   1.000
_cell.length_c   1.000
_cell.angle_alpha   90.00
_cell.angle_beta   90.00
_cell.angle_gamma   90.00
#
_symmetry.space_group_name_H-M   'P 1'
#
loop_
_entity.id
_entity.type
_entity.pdbx_description
1 polymer ?
#
loop_
_entity_poly.entity_id
_entity_poly.type
_entity_poly.pdbx_seq_one_letter_code
_entity_poly.pdbx_strand_id
1 'polypeptide(L)'
;MVDSWERARHVLEAAGLDPGHLAHLAPLTGGTYNTVEELRLTDGTRYVLKIPPAAATPGLRHERRLLVSEAEFYRSAAHAEVPAPRLVTMGDDFLLMTACPGTPWDGSLTGTEQTALRSELGRQTARLHRVTGPGFGYPSGALGPLAPDWRTAFTTMFDAVLDDARRYRAWLPRPVDTVARTARSAYGALDEVTVPCLVHFDLWRGNIMVDRSAGDARIGGLIDGERMFWGDPLADFVSLALLGDIEQDEAFLAGYREAGGQAGFDVPARLRLALYRAYLYLIMLTETIPREVGEEQERWVRDRVAPELVAALDEIEALSVSR
;
A
#
# COMPACT_ATOMS: atom_id res chain seq x y z
N MET A 1 -4.96 8.25 30.41
CA MET A 1 -4.57 8.77 29.08
C MET A 1 -3.26 9.49 29.27
N VAL A 2 -2.17 8.99 28.68
CA VAL A 2 -0.89 9.70 28.66
C VAL A 2 -1.09 10.93 27.78
N ASP A 3 -0.59 12.09 28.23
CA ASP A 3 -0.61 13.32 27.44
C ASP A 3 0.13 13.09 26.11
N SER A 4 -0.46 13.49 24.97
CA SER A 4 0.17 13.31 23.65
C SER A 4 1.55 13.97 23.58
N TRP A 5 1.77 15.06 24.31
CA TRP A 5 3.08 15.70 24.42
C TRP A 5 4.08 14.86 25.20
N GLU A 6 3.66 14.26 26.32
CA GLU A 6 4.52 13.38 27.12
C GLU A 6 4.95 12.16 26.31
N ARG A 7 4.01 11.55 25.58
CA ARG A 7 4.31 10.43 24.66
C ARG A 7 5.28 10.85 23.56
N ALA A 8 5.04 11.97 22.89
CA ALA A 8 5.91 12.47 21.83
C ALA A 8 7.34 12.71 22.36
N ARG A 9 7.48 13.29 23.56
CA ARG A 9 8.78 13.49 24.22
C ARG A 9 9.47 12.17 24.56
N HIS A 10 8.73 11.19 25.07
CA HIS A 10 9.28 9.86 25.34
C HIS A 10 9.79 9.17 24.06
N VAL A 11 9.04 9.29 22.95
CA VAL A 11 9.45 8.73 21.65
C VAL A 11 10.70 9.44 21.11
N LEU A 12 10.81 10.77 21.26
CA LEU A 12 12.03 11.50 20.91
C LEU A 12 13.23 11.03 21.74
N GLU A 13 13.05 10.87 23.04
CA GLU A 13 14.12 10.37 23.93
C GLU A 13 14.55 8.95 23.53
N ALA A 14 13.60 8.06 23.23
CA ALA A 14 13.89 6.71 22.72
C ALA A 14 14.60 6.72 21.35
N ALA A 15 14.45 7.79 20.57
CA ALA A 15 15.16 8.03 19.33
C ALA A 15 16.57 8.63 19.52
N GLY A 16 16.97 8.94 20.75
CA GLY A 16 18.21 9.68 21.04
C GLY A 16 18.15 11.16 20.65
N LEU A 17 16.94 11.73 20.52
CA LEU A 17 16.70 13.13 20.24
C LEU A 17 16.34 13.88 21.53
N ASP A 18 16.76 15.14 21.67
CA ASP A 18 16.42 15.94 22.84
C ASP A 18 14.91 16.30 22.85
N PRO A 19 14.11 15.78 23.80
CA PRO A 19 12.69 16.08 23.88
C PRO A 19 12.40 17.56 24.19
N GLY A 20 13.38 18.29 24.73
CA GLY A 20 13.31 19.75 24.94
C GLY A 20 13.18 20.56 23.66
N HIS A 21 13.56 19.99 22.51
CA HIS A 21 13.42 20.64 21.20
C HIS A 21 12.03 20.49 20.58
N LEU A 22 11.10 19.72 21.17
CA LEU A 22 9.75 19.61 20.61
C LEU A 22 9.02 20.96 20.72
N ALA A 23 8.77 21.60 19.58
CA ALA A 23 8.15 22.92 19.50
C ALA A 23 6.66 22.87 19.12
N HIS A 24 6.25 21.83 18.40
CA HIS A 24 4.86 21.67 17.95
C HIS A 24 4.51 20.20 17.74
N LEU A 25 3.27 19.87 18.11
CA LEU A 25 2.65 18.56 17.94
C LEU A 25 1.24 18.78 17.37
N ALA A 26 0.92 18.15 16.25
CA ALA A 26 -0.41 18.23 15.66
C ALA A 26 -0.83 16.90 15.01
N PRO A 27 -2.12 16.55 15.04
CA PRO A 27 -2.62 15.41 14.28
C PRO A 27 -2.47 15.69 12.77
N LEU A 28 -2.05 14.67 12.01
CA LEU A 28 -2.13 14.65 10.57
C LEU A 28 -3.42 13.94 10.17
N THR A 29 -4.20 14.58 9.30
CA THR A 29 -5.43 13.99 8.74
C THR A 29 -5.08 13.08 7.57
N GLY A 30 -5.93 12.08 7.31
CA GLY A 30 -5.80 11.18 6.15
C GLY A 30 -5.40 9.74 6.47
N GLY A 31 -4.87 9.46 7.67
CA GLY A 31 -4.68 8.09 8.15
C GLY A 31 -6.02 7.42 8.47
N THR A 32 -6.30 6.27 7.85
CA THR A 32 -7.56 5.53 8.06
C THR A 32 -7.46 4.45 9.15
N TYR A 33 -6.24 4.13 9.60
CA TYR A 33 -5.97 3.04 10.54
C TYR A 33 -5.14 3.48 11.75
N ASN A 34 -3.97 4.07 11.52
CA ASN A 34 -3.08 4.56 12.58
C ASN A 34 -3.44 5.99 13.00
N THR A 35 -3.19 6.32 14.27
CA THR A 35 -3.10 7.74 14.67
C THR A 35 -1.78 8.28 14.14
N VAL A 36 -1.83 9.39 13.40
CA VAL A 36 -0.66 10.02 12.80
C VAL A 36 -0.50 11.42 13.36
N GLU A 37 0.68 11.73 13.90
CA GLU A 37 1.01 13.02 14.49
C GLU A 37 2.27 13.60 13.84
N GLU A 38 2.25 14.89 13.49
CA GLU A 38 3.45 15.64 13.13
C GLU A 38 4.13 16.15 14.40
N LEU A 39 5.43 15.88 14.50
CA LEU A 39 6.32 16.50 15.49
C LEU A 39 7.24 17.48 14.76
N ARG A 40 7.26 18.74 15.19
CA ARG A 40 8.20 19.75 14.68
C ARG A 40 9.11 20.22 15.79
N LEU A 41 10.43 20.13 15.54
CA LEU A 41 11.45 20.59 16.47
C LEU A 41 11.71 22.10 16.33
N THR A 42 12.41 22.68 17.31
CA THR A 42 12.77 24.11 17.35
C THR A 42 13.66 24.57 16.19
N ASP A 43 14.40 23.64 15.56
CA ASP A 43 15.23 23.90 14.38
C ASP A 43 14.46 23.78 13.05
N GLY A 44 13.16 23.45 13.11
CA GLY A 44 12.30 23.25 11.94
C GLY A 44 12.26 21.82 11.42
N THR A 45 13.05 20.89 11.98
CA THR A 45 13.00 19.47 11.60
C THR A 45 11.61 18.89 11.85
N ARG A 46 11.09 18.14 10.87
CA ARG A 46 9.77 17.51 10.92
C ARG A 46 9.89 15.99 10.97
N TYR A 47 9.19 15.40 11.93
CA TYR A 47 8.98 13.96 12.06
C TYR A 47 7.49 13.63 11.97
N VAL A 48 7.20 12.40 11.58
CA VAL A 48 5.88 11.81 11.63
C VAL A 48 5.92 10.66 12.62
N LEU A 49 5.03 10.70 13.60
CA LEU A 49 4.81 9.66 14.58
C LEU A 49 3.54 8.90 14.19
N LYS A 50 3.67 7.60 13.99
CA LYS A 50 2.55 6.68 13.80
C LYS A 50 2.36 5.82 15.03
N ILE A 51 1.10 5.72 15.47
CA ILE A 51 0.69 4.90 16.61
C ILE A 51 -0.38 3.94 16.11
N PRO A 52 -0.19 2.62 16.26
CA PRO A 52 -1.18 1.66 15.82
C PRO A 52 -2.42 1.74 16.70
N PRO A 53 -3.59 1.36 16.18
CA PRO A 53 -4.78 1.27 17.00
C PRO A 53 -4.58 0.24 18.14
N ALA A 54 -5.38 0.36 19.19
CA ALA A 54 -5.35 -0.60 20.28
C ALA A 54 -5.56 -2.03 19.76
N ALA A 55 -4.91 -3.03 20.37
CA ALA A 55 -4.98 -4.42 19.91
C ALA A 55 -6.42 -5.02 19.89
N ALA A 56 -7.35 -4.40 20.63
CA ALA A 56 -8.76 -4.79 20.65
C ALA A 56 -9.59 -4.15 19.51
N THR A 57 -9.06 -3.17 18.79
CA THR A 57 -9.74 -2.51 17.68
C THR A 57 -10.03 -3.54 16.57
N PRO A 58 -11.28 -3.67 16.13
CA PRO A 58 -11.62 -4.53 15.00
C PRO A 58 -10.84 -4.15 13.74
N GLY A 59 -10.36 -5.15 13.03
CA GLY A 59 -9.64 -4.99 11.77
C GLY A 59 -9.65 -6.30 10.97
N LEU A 60 -9.09 -6.25 9.78
CA LEU A 60 -8.87 -7.44 8.96
C LEU A 60 -7.71 -8.27 9.52
N ARG A 61 -7.69 -9.56 9.23
CA ARG A 61 -6.71 -10.52 9.76
C ARG A 61 -5.27 -10.14 9.40
N HIS A 62 -5.06 -9.58 8.22
CA HIS A 62 -3.75 -9.15 7.74
C HIS A 62 -3.31 -7.80 8.36
N GLU A 63 -4.24 -7.03 8.94
CA GLU A 63 -3.98 -5.75 9.60
C GLU A 63 -3.45 -5.95 11.03
N ARG A 64 -2.38 -6.73 11.17
CA ARG A 64 -1.70 -6.94 12.44
C ARG A 64 -0.25 -6.57 12.30
N ARG A 65 0.26 -5.80 13.26
CA ARG A 65 1.65 -5.34 13.30
C ARG A 65 2.07 -4.64 12.00
N LEU A 66 1.18 -3.82 11.43
CA LEU A 66 1.40 -3.12 10.16
C LEU A 66 2.66 -2.24 10.14
N LEU A 67 3.03 -1.66 11.28
CA LEU A 67 4.28 -0.88 11.41
C LEU A 67 5.54 -1.70 11.11
N VAL A 68 5.50 -3.03 11.24
CA VAL A 68 6.62 -3.91 10.83
C VAL A 68 6.79 -3.87 9.32
N SER A 69 5.70 -3.97 8.56
CA SER A 69 5.72 -3.87 7.10
C SER A 69 6.17 -2.49 6.64
N GLU A 70 5.67 -1.43 7.29
CA GLU A 70 6.04 -0.05 6.97
C GLU A 70 7.53 0.24 7.24
N ALA A 71 8.06 -0.20 8.39
CA ALA A 71 9.48 -0.09 8.70
C ALA A 71 10.35 -0.86 7.69
N GLU A 72 9.90 -2.04 7.28
CA GLU A 72 10.62 -2.86 6.30
C GLU A 72 10.59 -2.23 4.89
N PHE A 73 9.47 -1.60 4.52
CA PHE A 73 9.39 -0.81 3.29
C PHE A 73 10.39 0.34 3.30
N TYR A 74 10.48 1.13 4.37
CA TYR A 74 11.41 2.26 4.45
C TYR A 74 12.88 1.85 4.41
N ARG A 75 13.25 0.74 5.05
CA ARG A 75 14.61 0.19 4.93
C ARG A 75 14.91 -0.24 3.50
N SER A 76 13.96 -0.91 2.84
CA SER A 76 14.10 -1.41 1.48
C SER A 76 14.14 -0.27 0.45
N ALA A 77 13.31 0.76 0.61
CA ALA A 77 13.31 1.94 -0.24
C ALA A 77 14.63 2.73 -0.13
N ALA A 78 15.18 2.84 1.08
CA ALA A 78 16.51 3.44 1.28
C ALA A 78 17.60 2.64 0.56
N HIS A 79 17.55 1.30 0.60
CA HIS A 79 18.48 0.45 -0.15
C HIS A 79 18.33 0.59 -1.67
N ALA A 80 17.11 0.81 -2.16
CA ALA A 80 16.81 1.05 -3.58
C ALA A 80 17.07 2.49 -4.05
N GLU A 81 17.53 3.39 -3.16
CA GLU A 81 17.69 4.82 -3.41
C GLU A 81 16.41 5.48 -3.95
N VAL A 82 15.26 5.05 -3.40
CA VAL A 82 13.94 5.61 -3.70
C VAL A 82 13.52 6.53 -2.56
N PRO A 83 13.13 7.79 -2.86
CA PRO A 83 12.65 8.72 -1.84
C PRO A 83 11.46 8.12 -1.07
N ALA A 84 11.60 8.01 0.24
CA ALA A 84 10.59 7.58 1.19
C ALA A 84 10.96 8.13 2.58
N PRO A 85 10.04 8.11 3.56
CA PRO A 85 10.39 8.38 4.95
C PRO A 85 11.57 7.51 5.40
N ARG A 86 12.51 8.10 6.15
CA ARG A 86 13.55 7.31 6.83
C ARG A 86 13.04 6.94 8.20
N LEU A 87 13.13 5.66 8.53
CA LEU A 87 12.89 5.17 9.88
C LEU A 87 13.89 5.81 10.85
N VAL A 88 13.37 6.46 11.90
CA VAL A 88 14.18 7.04 12.98
C VAL A 88 14.26 6.05 14.13
N THR A 89 13.12 5.56 14.59
CA THR A 89 13.03 4.53 15.64
C THR A 89 11.67 3.83 15.57
N MET A 90 11.57 2.64 16.14
CA MET A 90 10.34 1.86 16.23
C MET A 90 10.28 1.14 17.57
N GLY A 91 9.16 1.30 18.28
CA GLY A 91 8.79 0.51 19.45
C GLY A 91 7.70 -0.51 19.10
N ASP A 92 7.18 -1.21 20.11
CA ASP A 92 6.08 -2.16 19.92
C ASP A 92 4.75 -1.46 19.55
N ASP A 93 4.61 -0.20 19.95
CA ASP A 93 3.39 0.61 19.85
C ASP A 93 3.61 1.97 19.15
N PHE A 94 4.76 2.17 18.49
CA PHE A 94 4.98 3.37 17.69
C PHE A 94 6.03 3.19 16.59
N LEU A 95 5.96 4.04 15.57
CA LEU A 95 6.99 4.24 14.55
C LEU A 95 7.23 5.73 14.39
N LEU A 96 8.48 6.16 14.54
CA LEU A 96 8.91 7.53 14.26
C LEU A 96 9.72 7.55 12.97
N MET A 97 9.37 8.45 12.06
CA MET A 97 10.01 8.60 10.76
C MET A 97 10.20 10.07 10.37
N THR A 98 11.09 10.34 9.43
CA THR A 98 11.23 11.69 8.86
C THR A 98 10.03 12.06 7.99
N ALA A 99 9.63 13.33 7.98
CA ALA A 99 8.66 13.81 6.98
C ALA A 99 9.30 13.88 5.58
N CYS A 100 8.56 13.48 4.55
CA CYS A 100 8.94 13.73 3.15
C CYS A 100 8.62 15.17 2.74
N PRO A 101 9.44 15.79 1.87
CA PRO A 101 9.15 17.10 1.31
C PRO A 101 7.93 17.06 0.38
N GLY A 102 7.27 18.20 0.23
CA GLY A 102 6.10 18.36 -0.64
C GLY A 102 4.77 18.10 0.04
N THR A 103 3.73 17.95 -0.79
CA THR A 103 2.35 17.64 -0.39
C THR A 103 1.85 16.41 -1.16
N PRO A 104 0.81 15.70 -0.69
CA PRO A 104 0.22 14.60 -1.45
C PRO A 104 -0.14 15.03 -2.87
N TRP A 105 0.03 14.12 -3.84
CA TRP A 105 -0.26 14.39 -5.24
C TRP A 105 -1.74 14.72 -5.42
N ASP A 106 -2.02 15.96 -5.81
CA ASP A 106 -3.38 16.49 -5.99
C ASP A 106 -3.69 16.87 -7.45
N GLY A 107 -4.86 17.46 -7.67
CA GLY A 107 -5.31 17.91 -8.99
C GLY A 107 -4.69 19.22 -9.49
N SER A 108 -3.75 19.83 -8.76
CA SER A 108 -3.15 21.13 -9.12
C SER A 108 -2.02 21.04 -10.17
N LEU A 109 -1.65 19.83 -10.58
CA LEU A 109 -0.55 19.58 -11.51
C LEU A 109 -0.99 19.74 -12.98
N THR A 110 -0.18 20.47 -13.75
CA THR A 110 -0.34 20.58 -15.20
C THR A 110 -0.18 19.21 -15.88
N GLY A 111 -0.68 19.05 -17.10
CA GLY A 111 -0.53 17.79 -17.85
C GLY A 111 0.94 17.39 -18.04
N THR A 112 1.83 18.37 -18.28
CA THR A 112 3.27 18.12 -18.43
C THR A 112 3.91 17.63 -17.12
N GLU A 113 3.59 18.27 -15.99
CA GLU A 113 4.07 17.83 -14.67
C GLU A 113 3.58 16.41 -14.35
N GLN A 114 2.29 16.12 -14.63
CA GLN A 114 1.74 14.78 -14.39
C GLN A 114 2.47 13.72 -15.21
N THR A 115 2.70 13.95 -16.51
CA THR A 115 3.45 13.03 -17.37
C THR A 115 4.87 12.81 -16.86
N ALA A 116 5.57 13.88 -16.48
CA ALA A 116 6.94 13.79 -15.97
C ALA A 116 7.00 13.00 -14.65
N LEU A 117 6.11 13.30 -13.72
CA LEU A 117 6.01 12.60 -12.43
C LEU A 117 5.61 11.14 -12.59
N ARG A 118 4.71 10.79 -13.52
CA ARG A 118 4.37 9.38 -13.79
C ARG A 118 5.57 8.61 -14.35
N SER A 119 6.33 9.23 -15.25
CA SER A 119 7.60 8.65 -15.73
C SER A 119 8.64 8.48 -14.61
N GLU A 120 8.79 9.48 -13.73
CA GLU A 120 9.64 9.37 -12.54
C GLU A 120 9.20 8.26 -11.60
N LEU A 121 7.89 8.15 -11.35
CA LEU A 121 7.30 7.11 -10.52
C LEU A 121 7.57 5.72 -11.09
N GLY A 122 7.42 5.54 -12.41
CA GLY A 122 7.79 4.30 -13.10
C GLY A 122 9.23 3.90 -12.83
N ARG A 123 10.18 4.83 -12.98
CA ARG A 123 11.59 4.56 -12.67
C ARG A 123 11.84 4.22 -11.20
N GLN A 124 11.14 4.87 -10.27
CA GLN A 124 11.26 4.61 -8.83
C GLN A 124 10.68 3.23 -8.47
N THR A 125 9.47 2.91 -8.93
CA THR A 125 8.83 1.60 -8.69
C THR A 125 9.66 0.45 -9.28
N ALA A 126 10.25 0.61 -10.47
CA ALA A 126 11.16 -0.40 -11.02
C ALA A 126 12.39 -0.65 -10.15
N ARG A 127 12.92 0.38 -9.47
CA ARG A 127 14.02 0.23 -8.51
C ARG A 127 13.58 -0.49 -7.24
N LEU A 128 12.41 -0.16 -6.70
CA LEU A 128 11.82 -0.88 -5.56
C LEU A 128 11.68 -2.38 -5.87
N HIS A 129 11.15 -2.72 -7.04
CA HIS A 129 10.92 -4.12 -7.45
C HIS A 129 12.20 -4.94 -7.67
N ARG A 130 13.39 -4.34 -7.61
CA ARG A 130 14.68 -5.07 -7.61
C ARG A 130 15.09 -5.55 -6.21
N VAL A 131 14.50 -4.99 -5.15
CA VAL A 131 14.75 -5.45 -3.79
C VAL A 131 13.97 -6.75 -3.58
N THR A 132 14.67 -7.79 -3.13
CA THR A 132 14.10 -9.13 -2.95
C THR A 132 14.05 -9.51 -1.47
N GLY A 133 13.03 -10.28 -1.11
CA GLY A 133 12.76 -10.73 0.25
C GLY A 133 13.20 -12.18 0.50
N PRO A 134 13.17 -12.63 1.76
CA PRO A 134 13.53 -13.99 2.14
C PRO A 134 12.43 -15.04 1.86
N GLY A 135 11.24 -14.60 1.45
CA GLY A 135 10.08 -15.45 1.14
C GLY A 135 8.87 -14.59 0.78
N PHE A 136 7.74 -15.21 0.45
CA PHE A 136 6.54 -14.52 -0.03
C PHE A 136 5.52 -14.20 1.09
N GLY A 137 4.85 -13.06 1.00
CA GLY A 137 3.76 -12.64 1.89
C GLY A 137 4.12 -11.47 2.81
N TYR A 138 3.31 -11.27 3.86
CA TYR A 138 3.45 -10.14 4.78
C TYR A 138 4.59 -10.33 5.78
N PRO A 139 5.58 -9.41 5.85
CA PRO A 139 6.67 -9.49 6.82
C PRO A 139 6.20 -9.32 8.27
N SER A 140 5.00 -8.75 8.49
CA SER A 140 4.38 -8.65 9.82
C SER A 140 4.09 -10.00 10.48
N GLY A 141 4.04 -11.09 9.69
CA GLY A 141 3.67 -12.43 10.16
C GLY A 141 2.18 -12.58 10.49
N ALA A 142 1.34 -11.60 10.12
CA ALA A 142 -0.08 -11.58 10.46
C ALA A 142 -0.85 -12.82 10.00
N LEU A 143 -0.42 -13.42 8.88
CA LEU A 143 -1.02 -14.61 8.27
C LEU A 143 -0.12 -15.84 8.35
N GLY A 144 0.87 -15.84 9.26
CA GLY A 144 1.87 -16.89 9.39
C GLY A 144 3.24 -16.51 8.82
N PRO A 145 4.20 -17.45 8.77
CA PRO A 145 5.52 -17.21 8.22
C PRO A 145 5.45 -16.95 6.71
N LEU A 146 6.51 -16.32 6.17
CA LEU A 146 6.65 -16.15 4.72
C LEU A 146 6.63 -17.51 4.01
N ALA A 147 5.89 -17.60 2.92
CA ALA A 147 5.72 -18.83 2.14
C ALA A 147 6.90 -19.02 1.16
N PRO A 148 7.19 -20.28 0.76
CA PRO A 148 8.24 -20.58 -0.21
C PRO A 148 7.84 -20.23 -1.66
N ASP A 149 6.55 -20.07 -1.95
CA ASP A 149 6.03 -19.78 -3.28
C ASP A 149 4.90 -18.73 -3.24
N TRP A 150 4.76 -18.00 -4.36
CA TRP A 150 3.81 -16.90 -4.44
C TRP A 150 2.35 -17.36 -4.42
N ARG A 151 2.01 -18.49 -5.05
CA ARG A 151 0.65 -19.01 -5.06
C ARG A 151 0.17 -19.23 -3.63
N THR A 152 0.94 -19.95 -2.81
CA THR A 152 0.61 -20.23 -1.41
C THR A 152 0.43 -18.94 -0.60
N ALA A 153 1.35 -17.97 -0.74
CA ALA A 153 1.23 -16.68 -0.05
C ALA A 153 -0.04 -15.94 -0.47
N PHE A 154 -0.24 -15.75 -1.78
CA PHE A 154 -1.37 -14.99 -2.30
C PHE A 154 -2.71 -15.64 -1.96
N THR A 155 -2.85 -16.96 -2.08
CA THR A 155 -4.12 -17.62 -1.72
C THR A 155 -4.40 -17.50 -0.22
N THR A 156 -3.36 -17.56 0.63
CA THR A 156 -3.51 -17.31 2.08
C THR A 156 -3.98 -15.88 2.36
N MET A 157 -3.40 -14.89 1.66
CA MET A 157 -3.79 -13.48 1.76
C MET A 157 -5.24 -13.25 1.30
N PHE A 158 -5.61 -13.81 0.15
CA PHE A 158 -6.94 -13.68 -0.42
C PHE A 158 -8.01 -14.37 0.43
N ASP A 159 -7.76 -15.61 0.87
CA ASP A 159 -8.66 -16.37 1.72
C ASP A 159 -8.88 -15.68 3.08
N ALA A 160 -7.85 -15.03 3.64
CA ALA A 160 -8.00 -14.26 4.86
C ALA A 160 -9.02 -13.12 4.72
N VAL A 161 -9.04 -12.41 3.57
CA VAL A 161 -10.02 -11.34 3.32
C VAL A 161 -11.40 -11.91 3.03
N LEU A 162 -11.51 -13.04 2.32
CA LEU A 162 -12.79 -13.74 2.15
C LEU A 162 -13.39 -14.18 3.50
N ASP A 163 -12.56 -14.69 4.40
CA ASP A 163 -12.97 -15.07 5.75
C ASP A 163 -13.40 -13.87 6.59
N ASP A 164 -12.75 -12.71 6.42
CA ASP A 164 -13.19 -11.47 7.05
C ASP A 164 -14.49 -10.95 6.44
N ALA A 165 -14.68 -11.05 5.12
CA ALA A 165 -15.95 -10.72 4.47
C ALA A 165 -17.10 -11.57 5.02
N ARG A 166 -16.87 -12.87 5.26
CA ARG A 166 -17.83 -13.76 5.94
C ARG A 166 -18.05 -13.36 7.40
N ARG A 167 -16.97 -13.12 8.15
CA ARG A 167 -17.01 -12.77 9.58
C ARG A 167 -17.79 -11.49 9.82
N TYR A 168 -17.51 -10.44 9.06
CA TYR A 168 -18.14 -9.14 9.17
C TYR A 168 -19.45 -9.03 8.39
N ARG A 169 -19.81 -10.06 7.61
CA ARG A 169 -20.98 -10.06 6.71
C ARG A 169 -20.96 -8.85 5.77
N ALA A 170 -19.78 -8.53 5.24
CA ALA A 170 -19.61 -7.42 4.32
C ALA A 170 -20.52 -7.60 3.10
N TRP A 171 -21.11 -6.49 2.65
CA TRP A 171 -21.85 -6.51 1.39
C TRP A 171 -20.85 -6.63 0.23
N LEU A 172 -21.12 -7.55 -0.69
CA LEU A 172 -20.32 -7.75 -1.89
C LEU A 172 -21.23 -7.78 -3.13
N PRO A 173 -20.75 -7.31 -4.30
CA PRO A 173 -21.52 -7.32 -5.54
C PRO A 173 -21.76 -8.74 -6.11
N ARG A 174 -20.98 -9.73 -5.64
CA ARG A 174 -21.20 -11.16 -5.90
C ARG A 174 -21.11 -11.93 -4.56
N PRO A 175 -21.80 -13.06 -4.41
CA PRO A 175 -21.64 -13.90 -3.22
C PRO A 175 -20.17 -14.27 -2.99
N VAL A 176 -19.71 -14.24 -1.74
CA VAL A 176 -18.30 -14.50 -1.37
C VAL A 176 -17.78 -15.83 -1.93
N ASP A 177 -18.62 -16.87 -1.97
CA ASP A 177 -18.24 -18.18 -2.51
C ASP A 177 -18.13 -18.17 -4.04
N THR A 178 -18.85 -17.28 -4.74
CA THR A 178 -18.67 -17.06 -6.17
C THR A 178 -17.34 -16.36 -6.42
N VAL A 179 -17.02 -15.30 -5.66
CA VAL A 179 -15.72 -14.61 -5.73
C VAL A 179 -14.57 -15.59 -5.54
N ALA A 180 -14.65 -16.44 -4.50
CA ALA A 180 -13.65 -17.45 -4.20
C ALA A 180 -13.48 -18.49 -5.32
N ARG A 181 -14.58 -18.99 -5.91
CA ARG A 181 -14.52 -19.95 -7.02
C ARG A 181 -13.92 -19.34 -8.28
N THR A 182 -14.30 -18.11 -8.62
CA THR A 182 -13.77 -17.40 -9.79
C THR A 182 -12.28 -17.14 -9.62
N ALA A 183 -11.83 -16.61 -8.47
CA ALA A 183 -10.40 -16.40 -8.21
C ALA A 183 -9.59 -17.70 -8.35
N ARG A 184 -10.12 -18.82 -7.84
CA ARG A 184 -9.45 -20.13 -7.90
C ARG A 184 -9.15 -20.60 -9.33
N SER A 185 -9.96 -20.26 -10.33
CA SER A 185 -9.69 -20.68 -11.71
C SER A 185 -8.42 -20.04 -12.28
N ALA A 186 -7.99 -18.89 -11.74
CA ALA A 186 -6.82 -18.15 -12.19
C ALA A 186 -5.54 -18.43 -11.39
N TYR A 187 -5.59 -19.17 -10.26
CA TYR A 187 -4.42 -19.41 -9.41
C TYR A 187 -3.25 -20.08 -10.16
N GLY A 188 -3.55 -20.79 -11.26
CA GLY A 188 -2.60 -21.24 -12.28
C GLY A 188 -1.50 -20.22 -12.58
N ALA A 189 -1.90 -18.98 -12.85
CA ALA A 189 -1.01 -17.91 -13.31
C ALA A 189 0.00 -17.42 -12.26
N LEU A 190 -0.25 -17.69 -10.96
CA LEU A 190 0.62 -17.23 -9.87
C LEU A 190 1.98 -17.97 -9.84
N ASP A 191 2.07 -19.16 -10.44
CA ASP A 191 3.30 -19.98 -10.42
C ASP A 191 4.46 -19.40 -11.23
N GLU A 192 4.20 -18.46 -12.14
CA GLU A 192 5.25 -17.79 -12.89
C GLU A 192 6.09 -16.85 -12.01
N VAL A 193 5.57 -16.48 -10.84
CA VAL A 193 6.25 -15.58 -9.91
C VAL A 193 7.16 -16.42 -9.01
N THR A 194 8.46 -16.32 -9.26
CA THR A 194 9.49 -17.13 -8.60
C THR A 194 10.42 -16.31 -7.69
N VAL A 195 10.32 -14.98 -7.74
CA VAL A 195 11.15 -14.07 -6.94
C VAL A 195 10.24 -13.18 -6.08
N PRO A 196 10.39 -13.20 -4.74
CA PRO A 196 9.65 -12.32 -3.85
C PRO A 196 10.22 -10.91 -3.89
N CYS A 197 9.58 -10.00 -4.61
CA CYS A 197 10.01 -8.60 -4.71
C CYS A 197 9.29 -7.73 -3.69
N LEU A 198 9.90 -6.59 -3.34
CA LEU A 198 9.24 -5.56 -2.52
C LEU A 198 8.03 -4.99 -3.29
N VAL A 199 6.83 -5.13 -2.75
CA VAL A 199 5.60 -4.56 -3.30
C VAL A 199 4.97 -3.65 -2.25
N HIS A 200 4.70 -2.39 -2.58
CA HIS A 200 4.10 -1.44 -1.63
C HIS A 200 2.60 -1.71 -1.40
N PHE A 201 1.88 -2.01 -2.47
CA PHE A 201 0.45 -2.33 -2.53
C PHE A 201 -0.50 -1.24 -2.02
N ASP A 202 -0.05 0.02 -2.01
CA ASP A 202 -0.89 1.19 -1.67
C ASP A 202 -0.37 2.50 -2.29
N LEU A 203 0.19 2.45 -3.51
CA LEU A 203 0.77 3.59 -4.23
C LEU A 203 -0.26 4.37 -5.06
N TRP A 204 -1.38 4.74 -4.43
CA TRP A 204 -2.31 5.71 -5.02
C TRP A 204 -1.82 7.15 -4.79
N ARG A 205 -2.42 8.13 -5.48
CA ARG A 205 -1.96 9.53 -5.47
C ARG A 205 -1.78 10.13 -4.06
N GLY A 206 -2.64 9.78 -3.11
CA GLY A 206 -2.56 10.27 -1.73
C GLY A 206 -1.27 9.88 -1.00
N ASN A 207 -0.62 8.79 -1.40
CA ASN A 207 0.60 8.26 -0.80
C ASN A 207 1.88 8.65 -1.58
N ILE A 208 1.76 9.56 -2.53
CA ILE A 208 2.89 10.08 -3.32
C ILE A 208 3.04 11.56 -3.03
N MET A 209 4.16 11.93 -2.41
CA MET A 209 4.45 13.33 -2.10
C MET A 209 5.08 14.00 -3.32
N VAL A 210 4.62 15.22 -3.65
CA VAL A 210 5.13 16.03 -4.76
C VAL A 210 5.78 17.28 -4.21
N ASP A 211 7.07 17.43 -4.49
CA ASP A 211 7.89 18.55 -4.05
C ASP A 211 8.15 19.52 -5.22
N ARG A 212 7.78 20.79 -5.02
CA ARG A 212 7.97 21.89 -5.98
C ARG A 212 8.98 22.94 -5.48
N SER A 213 9.67 22.68 -4.37
CA SER A 213 10.58 23.65 -3.73
C SER A 213 11.74 24.11 -4.61
N ALA A 214 12.15 23.32 -5.60
CA ALA A 214 13.24 23.64 -6.51
C ALA A 214 12.77 24.14 -7.90
N GLY A 215 11.50 24.52 -8.04
CA GLY A 215 10.89 24.93 -9.31
C GLY A 215 10.08 23.80 -9.94
N ASP A 216 10.76 22.80 -10.51
CA ASP A 216 10.10 21.67 -11.15
C ASP A 216 9.52 20.68 -10.13
N ALA A 217 8.31 20.17 -10.42
CA ALA A 217 7.67 19.14 -9.62
C ALA A 217 8.44 17.82 -9.71
N ARG A 218 8.81 17.26 -8.57
CA ARG A 218 9.44 15.93 -8.44
C ARG A 218 8.75 15.10 -7.36
N ILE A 219 8.99 13.80 -7.35
CA ILE A 219 8.54 12.95 -6.24
C ILE A 219 9.38 13.26 -5.00
N GLY A 220 8.73 13.80 -3.97
CA GLY A 220 9.32 14.06 -2.66
C GLY A 220 9.44 12.81 -1.79
N GLY A 221 8.57 11.82 -2.01
CA GLY A 221 8.66 10.51 -1.36
C GLY A 221 7.41 9.66 -1.51
N LEU A 222 7.60 8.35 -1.44
CA LEU A 222 6.55 7.34 -1.37
C LEU A 222 6.32 7.01 0.11
N ILE A 223 5.11 7.22 0.61
CA ILE A 223 4.76 7.09 2.03
C ILE A 223 3.77 5.95 2.24
N ASP A 224 3.61 5.53 3.49
CA ASP A 224 2.56 4.59 3.92
C ASP A 224 2.72 3.16 3.40
N GLY A 225 3.91 2.58 3.59
CA GLY A 225 4.23 1.20 3.23
C GLY A 225 3.58 0.13 4.11
N GLU A 226 2.45 0.40 4.76
CA GLU A 226 1.85 -0.52 5.74
C GLU A 226 1.29 -1.80 5.11
N ARG A 227 0.82 -1.70 3.85
CA ARG A 227 0.32 -2.83 3.06
C ARG A 227 1.42 -3.61 2.34
N MET A 228 2.68 -3.23 2.56
CA MET A 228 3.81 -3.86 1.89
C MET A 228 3.84 -5.37 2.15
N PHE A 229 4.13 -6.13 1.09
CA PHE A 229 4.46 -7.54 1.16
C PHE A 229 5.59 -7.90 0.18
N TRP A 230 6.17 -9.07 0.39
CA TRP A 230 7.10 -9.68 -0.56
C TRP A 230 6.32 -10.53 -1.59
N GLY A 231 6.32 -10.15 -2.85
CA GLY A 231 5.38 -10.71 -3.83
C GLY A 231 5.71 -10.41 -5.29
N ASP A 232 4.67 -10.47 -6.12
CA ASP A 232 4.74 -10.14 -7.55
C ASP A 232 4.80 -8.62 -7.77
N PRO A 233 5.82 -8.08 -8.46
CA PRO A 233 5.88 -6.69 -8.92
C PRO A 233 4.59 -6.16 -9.58
N LEU A 234 3.86 -7.00 -10.32
CA LEU A 234 2.61 -6.59 -10.99
C LEU A 234 1.51 -6.20 -9.99
N ALA A 235 1.59 -6.63 -8.73
CA ALA A 235 0.59 -6.27 -7.73
C ALA A 235 0.61 -4.77 -7.40
N ASP A 236 1.73 -4.07 -7.51
CA ASP A 236 1.76 -2.62 -7.26
C ASP A 236 0.95 -1.82 -8.29
N PHE A 237 0.83 -2.35 -9.52
CA PHE A 237 0.18 -1.67 -10.63
C PHE A 237 -1.31 -1.39 -10.36
N VAL A 238 -1.96 -2.22 -9.54
CA VAL A 238 -3.38 -2.05 -9.22
C VAL A 238 -3.63 -0.83 -8.32
N SER A 239 -2.70 -0.51 -7.42
CA SER A 239 -2.79 0.68 -6.56
C SER A 239 -2.34 1.95 -7.31
N LEU A 240 -1.36 1.81 -8.21
CA LEU A 240 -0.87 2.87 -9.09
C LEU A 240 -1.91 3.34 -10.12
N ALA A 241 -2.84 2.47 -10.48
CA ALA A 241 -4.00 2.73 -11.32
C ALA A 241 -5.31 2.43 -10.58
N LEU A 242 -5.40 2.83 -9.31
CA LEU A 242 -6.59 2.62 -8.48
C LEU A 242 -7.87 3.08 -9.20
N LEU A 243 -8.83 2.16 -9.39
CA LEU A 243 -10.08 2.37 -10.15
C LEU A 243 -9.87 2.78 -11.61
N GLY A 244 -8.74 2.41 -12.20
CA GLY A 244 -8.38 2.68 -13.58
C GLY A 244 -7.60 1.53 -14.21
N ASP A 245 -7.06 1.79 -15.39
CA ASP A 245 -6.34 0.80 -16.19
C ASP A 245 -4.88 1.23 -16.35
N ILE A 246 -3.97 0.43 -15.78
CA ILE A 246 -2.53 0.70 -15.86
C ILE A 246 -1.99 0.59 -17.29
N GLU A 247 -2.65 -0.18 -18.18
CA GLU A 247 -2.24 -0.31 -19.58
C GLU A 247 -2.33 1.04 -20.33
N GLN A 248 -3.14 1.98 -19.83
CA GLN A 248 -3.32 3.31 -20.41
C GLN A 248 -2.28 4.34 -19.90
N ASP A 249 -1.46 3.97 -18.90
CA ASP A 249 -0.45 4.88 -18.35
C ASP A 249 0.89 4.74 -19.05
N GLU A 250 0.95 5.26 -20.28
CA GLU A 250 2.13 5.16 -21.13
C GLU A 250 3.39 5.77 -20.48
N ALA A 251 3.23 6.89 -19.76
CA ALA A 251 4.33 7.59 -19.12
C ALA A 251 4.95 6.77 -17.98
N PHE A 252 4.12 6.22 -17.08
CA PHE A 252 4.56 5.32 -16.04
C PHE A 252 5.23 4.08 -16.63
N LEU A 253 4.58 3.41 -17.58
CA LEU A 253 5.09 2.18 -18.19
C LEU A 253 6.42 2.42 -18.94
N ALA A 254 6.58 3.57 -19.59
CA ALA A 254 7.83 3.96 -20.23
C ALA A 254 8.95 4.14 -19.20
N GLY A 255 8.71 4.87 -18.11
CA GLY A 255 9.69 5.06 -17.03
C GLY A 255 10.04 3.75 -16.32
N TYR A 256 9.05 2.88 -16.11
CA TYR A 256 9.25 1.57 -15.49
C TYR A 256 10.16 0.68 -16.35
N ARG A 257 9.93 0.62 -17.67
CA ARG A 257 10.80 -0.11 -18.61
C ARG A 257 12.19 0.52 -18.75
N GLU A 258 12.29 1.84 -18.78
CA GLU A 258 13.56 2.57 -18.84
C GLU A 258 14.49 2.16 -17.69
N ALA A 259 13.93 2.01 -16.49
CA ALA A 259 14.64 1.51 -15.31
C ALA A 259 14.68 -0.03 -15.23
N GLY A 260 14.49 -0.75 -16.34
CA GLY A 260 14.64 -2.21 -16.42
C GLY A 260 13.52 -3.04 -15.79
N GLY A 261 12.40 -2.41 -15.42
CA GLY A 261 11.20 -3.12 -14.99
C GLY A 261 10.52 -3.84 -16.16
N GLN A 262 9.95 -5.02 -15.90
CA GLN A 262 9.20 -5.79 -16.89
C GLN A 262 7.70 -5.59 -16.69
N ALA A 263 7.04 -5.02 -17.69
CA ALA A 263 5.59 -4.82 -17.72
C ALA A 263 5.03 -5.52 -18.97
N GLY A 264 4.67 -6.79 -18.82
CA GLY A 264 3.99 -7.60 -19.83
C GLY A 264 2.50 -7.72 -19.50
N PHE A 265 1.67 -7.82 -20.54
CA PHE A 265 0.21 -7.94 -20.43
C PHE A 265 -0.30 -9.12 -21.27
N ASP A 266 0.43 -10.24 -21.23
CA ASP A 266 -0.05 -11.50 -21.77
C ASP A 266 -1.17 -12.09 -20.88
N VAL A 267 -1.75 -13.21 -21.32
CA VAL A 267 -2.88 -13.83 -20.59
C VAL A 267 -2.52 -14.18 -19.14
N PRO A 268 -1.38 -14.83 -18.83
CA PRO A 268 -0.96 -15.02 -17.44
C PRO A 268 -0.84 -13.72 -16.63
N ALA A 269 -0.18 -12.69 -17.16
CA ALA A 269 -0.02 -11.42 -16.46
C ALA A 269 -1.36 -10.71 -16.20
N ARG A 270 -2.28 -10.72 -17.17
CA ARG A 270 -3.63 -10.18 -16.99
C ARG A 270 -4.46 -10.94 -15.96
N LEU A 271 -4.36 -12.27 -15.93
CA LEU A 271 -4.96 -13.09 -14.87
C LEU A 271 -4.42 -12.70 -13.48
N ARG A 272 -3.11 -12.49 -13.34
CA ARG A 272 -2.49 -12.01 -12.08
C ARG A 272 -2.98 -10.60 -11.71
N LEU A 273 -2.99 -9.66 -12.65
CA LEU A 273 -3.53 -8.31 -12.43
C LEU A 273 -5.02 -8.31 -12.04
N ALA A 274 -5.83 -9.19 -12.63
CA ALA A 274 -7.23 -9.35 -12.26
C ALA A 274 -7.38 -9.94 -10.85
N LEU A 275 -6.54 -10.92 -10.46
CA LEU A 275 -6.49 -11.43 -9.08
C LEU A 275 -6.11 -10.33 -8.08
N TYR A 276 -5.10 -9.50 -8.39
CA TYR A 276 -4.64 -8.42 -7.51
C TYR A 276 -5.67 -7.29 -7.40
N ARG A 277 -6.37 -6.94 -8.48
CA ARG A 277 -7.53 -6.03 -8.45
C ARG A 277 -8.64 -6.59 -7.58
N ALA A 278 -9.02 -7.85 -7.80
CA ALA A 278 -10.02 -8.51 -6.98
C ALA A 278 -9.63 -8.52 -5.50
N TYR A 279 -8.35 -8.72 -5.19
CA TYR A 279 -7.82 -8.69 -3.84
C TYR A 279 -7.97 -7.30 -3.19
N LEU A 280 -7.48 -6.25 -3.86
CA LEU A 280 -7.57 -4.88 -3.37
C LEU A 280 -9.02 -4.43 -3.18
N TYR A 281 -9.89 -4.67 -4.16
CA TYR A 281 -11.28 -4.24 -4.08
C TYR A 281 -12.10 -5.04 -3.08
N LEU A 282 -11.78 -6.32 -2.88
CA LEU A 282 -12.35 -7.10 -1.79
C LEU A 282 -11.94 -6.55 -0.41
N ILE A 283 -10.68 -6.11 -0.24
CA ILE A 283 -10.23 -5.41 0.97
C ILE A 283 -11.05 -4.14 1.16
N MET A 284 -11.09 -3.25 0.16
CA MET A 284 -11.78 -1.96 0.23
C MET A 284 -13.28 -2.10 0.55
N LEU A 285 -13.95 -3.14 0.06
CA LEU A 285 -15.34 -3.43 0.41
C LEU A 285 -15.47 -3.96 1.84
N THR A 286 -14.60 -4.90 2.22
CA THR A 286 -14.69 -5.59 3.52
C THR A 286 -14.30 -4.68 4.69
N GLU A 287 -13.31 -3.81 4.49
CA GLU A 287 -12.75 -2.96 5.52
C GLU A 287 -13.71 -1.88 6.03
N THR A 288 -14.72 -1.53 5.23
CA THR A 288 -15.77 -0.56 5.59
C THR A 288 -16.47 -0.91 6.90
N ILE A 289 -16.66 -2.20 7.17
CA ILE A 289 -17.40 -2.71 8.33
C ILE A 289 -16.61 -2.53 9.64
N PRO A 290 -15.40 -3.09 9.82
CA PRO A 290 -14.63 -2.87 11.04
C PRO A 290 -14.18 -1.42 11.23
N ARG A 291 -14.13 -0.61 10.17
CA ARG A 291 -13.83 0.83 10.24
C ARG A 291 -15.05 1.70 10.57
N GLU A 292 -16.26 1.13 10.62
CA GLU A 292 -17.52 1.84 10.88
C GLU A 292 -17.67 3.11 10.03
N VAL A 293 -17.37 3.01 8.72
CA VAL A 293 -17.38 4.18 7.83
C VAL A 293 -18.78 4.77 7.70
N GLY A 294 -18.88 6.09 7.53
CA GLY A 294 -20.17 6.76 7.34
C GLY A 294 -20.84 6.42 6.01
N GLU A 295 -22.15 6.67 5.92
CA GLU A 295 -22.99 6.32 4.76
C GLU A 295 -22.47 6.84 3.41
N GLU A 296 -21.82 8.01 3.40
CA GLU A 296 -21.23 8.57 2.18
C GLU A 296 -20.11 7.68 1.64
N GLN A 297 -19.22 7.23 2.51
CA GLN A 297 -18.12 6.34 2.14
C GLN A 297 -18.64 4.95 1.76
N GLU A 298 -19.66 4.45 2.46
CA GLU A 298 -20.33 3.20 2.08
C GLU A 298 -20.92 3.28 0.66
N ARG A 299 -21.65 4.36 0.34
CA ARG A 299 -22.19 4.57 -1.01
C ARG A 299 -21.08 4.68 -2.04
N TRP A 300 -20.03 5.44 -1.74
CA TRP A 300 -18.89 5.60 -2.64
C TRP A 300 -18.22 4.25 -2.97
N VAL A 301 -17.95 3.42 -1.96
CA VAL A 301 -17.38 2.08 -2.17
C VAL A 301 -18.31 1.22 -3.03
N ARG A 302 -19.63 1.25 -2.78
CA ARG A 302 -20.58 0.48 -3.60
C ARG A 302 -20.65 0.96 -5.04
N ASP A 303 -20.62 2.26 -5.27
CA ASP A 303 -20.80 2.85 -6.60
C ASP A 303 -19.50 2.85 -7.43
N ARG A 304 -18.34 2.90 -6.77
CA ARG A 304 -17.04 3.07 -7.44
C ARG A 304 -16.15 1.84 -7.36
N VAL A 305 -16.16 1.09 -6.25
CA VAL A 305 -15.25 -0.06 -6.05
C VAL A 305 -15.91 -1.37 -6.45
N ALA A 306 -17.21 -1.54 -6.15
CA ALA A 306 -17.90 -2.78 -6.47
C ALA A 306 -17.94 -3.13 -7.97
N PRO A 307 -18.14 -2.16 -8.90
CA PRO A 307 -18.04 -2.45 -10.34
C PRO A 307 -16.65 -2.94 -10.76
N GLU A 308 -15.60 -2.44 -10.13
CA GLU A 308 -14.22 -2.83 -10.44
C GLU A 308 -13.90 -4.24 -9.94
N LEU A 309 -14.43 -4.65 -8.78
CA LEU A 309 -14.37 -6.04 -8.34
C LEU A 309 -15.10 -6.96 -9.33
N VAL A 310 -16.27 -6.54 -9.83
CA VAL A 310 -17.03 -7.32 -10.82
C VAL A 310 -16.24 -7.45 -12.12
N ALA A 311 -15.67 -6.35 -12.63
CA ALA A 311 -14.88 -6.35 -13.85
C ALA A 311 -13.65 -7.27 -13.75
N ALA A 312 -12.94 -7.25 -12.62
CA ALA A 312 -11.82 -8.15 -12.38
C ALA A 312 -12.24 -9.63 -12.39
N LEU A 313 -13.39 -9.97 -11.82
CA LEU A 313 -13.92 -11.34 -11.82
C LEU A 313 -14.38 -11.78 -13.21
N ASP A 314 -15.04 -10.91 -13.97
CA ASP A 314 -15.44 -11.18 -15.35
C ASP A 314 -14.23 -11.42 -16.27
N GLU A 315 -13.16 -10.64 -16.07
CA GLU A 315 -11.92 -10.83 -16.81
C GLU A 315 -11.25 -12.18 -16.49
N ILE A 316 -11.25 -12.60 -15.22
CA ILE A 316 -10.78 -13.93 -14.82
C ILE A 316 -11.59 -15.03 -15.52
N GLU A 317 -12.92 -14.92 -15.53
CA GLU A 317 -13.80 -15.91 -16.17
C GLU A 317 -13.53 -15.98 -17.69
N ALA A 318 -13.44 -14.83 -18.37
CA ALA A 318 -13.18 -14.76 -19.80
C ALA A 318 -11.81 -15.36 -20.19
N LEU A 319 -10.76 -15.06 -19.42
CA LEU A 319 -9.40 -15.53 -19.72
C LEU A 319 -9.17 -17.00 -19.29
N SER A 320 -9.92 -17.51 -18.32
CA SER A 320 -9.80 -18.90 -17.86
C SER A 320 -10.48 -19.91 -18.80
N VAL A 321 -11.50 -19.50 -19.55
CA VAL A 321 -12.23 -20.37 -20.51
C VAL A 321 -11.48 -20.52 -21.84
N SER A 322 -10.58 -19.59 -22.17
CA SER A 322 -9.79 -19.60 -23.41
C SER A 322 -8.49 -20.44 -23.32
N ARG A 323 -8.31 -21.24 -22.26
CA ARG A 323 -7.18 -22.18 -22.08
C ARG A 323 -7.66 -23.62 -22.18
#